data_AF-A0A950EU86-F1
#
_entry.id   AF-A0A950EU86-F1
#
_cell.length_a   1.000
_cell.length_b   1.000
_cell.length_c   1.000
_cell.angle_alpha   90.00
_cell.angle_beta   90.00
_cell.angle_gamma   90.00
#
_symmetry.space_group_name_H-M   'P 1'
#
loop_
_entity.id
_entity.type
_entity.pdbx_description
1 polymer ?
#
loop_
_entity_poly.entity_id
_entity_poly.type
_entity_poly.pdbx_seq_one_letter_code
_entity_poly.pdbx_strand_id
1 'polypeptide(L)'
;MLVFVFALAGSRASSAQTIRVLLFSHQLQTVIASEGGLVVRAPDNAQPLLQPEVNTVMDVHAGPDGLVLAGAVQAGNRVLAEPLMDAPLVIDGRTYRGRAWITREDDGTMDVIDELDLEQYLYGVVGAEMDPTWPEVALQAQAIASRSYAAARVALHQHPGYDVASGEQDQAYGGVNVETQRSVDAVESTRGVVMVYQYHVITAYYSSCDGGYTADGSNLDDPEPYLHAVPDPYAAESPHLSWSASVPLAPFAQSFREQVGDVGDITAVTAGPADASGRLTSVTVAGTTGSRTISGKLFRQLAGRHVVKSTRISALALQDDAIAVSGSGFGHGVGMSQWGAKDMADQGLGINAILSFYYRGAMLSKI
;
A
#
# COMPACT_ATOMS: atom_id res chain seq x y z
N MET A 1 34.53 50.94 11.81
CA MET A 1 34.74 49.50 12.05
C MET A 1 33.64 48.77 11.29
N LEU A 2 33.94 48.27 10.09
CA LEU A 2 32.99 47.56 9.22
C LEU A 2 32.76 46.16 9.80
N VAL A 3 31.52 45.78 10.07
CA VAL A 3 31.14 44.40 10.40
C VAL A 3 30.69 43.73 9.11
N PHE A 4 31.50 42.81 8.60
CA PHE A 4 31.11 41.90 7.52
C PHE A 4 30.21 40.81 8.11
N VAL A 5 28.94 40.78 7.69
CA VAL A 5 28.07 39.62 7.88
C VAL A 5 28.29 38.69 6.69
N PHE A 6 28.95 37.56 6.92
CA PHE A 6 28.97 36.46 5.96
C PHE A 6 27.64 35.72 6.03
N ALA A 7 26.75 35.99 5.10
CA ALA A 7 25.63 35.09 4.79
C ALA A 7 26.18 33.90 3.99
N LEU A 8 26.40 32.76 4.65
CA LEU A 8 26.58 31.49 3.96
C LEU A 8 25.19 31.01 3.49
N ALA A 9 24.79 31.49 2.31
CA ALA A 9 23.71 30.89 1.53
C ALA A 9 24.24 29.56 0.96
N GLY A 10 24.18 28.50 1.76
CA GLY A 10 24.27 27.13 1.25
C GLY A 10 22.91 26.72 0.72
N SER A 11 22.71 26.79 -0.59
CA SER A 11 21.64 26.07 -1.26
C SER A 11 21.88 24.58 -1.06
N ARG A 12 21.24 23.96 -0.06
CA ARG A 12 21.04 22.52 -0.09
C ARG A 12 20.11 22.26 -1.27
N ALA A 13 20.66 21.82 -2.39
CA ALA A 13 19.88 21.00 -3.30
C ALA A 13 19.33 19.87 -2.43
N SER A 14 18.01 19.84 -2.24
CA SER A 14 17.35 18.71 -1.59
C SER A 14 17.77 17.49 -2.40
N SER A 15 18.51 16.55 -1.79
CA SER A 15 18.61 15.23 -2.39
C SER A 15 17.18 14.74 -2.56
N ALA A 16 16.78 14.43 -3.78
CA ALA A 16 15.50 13.76 -4.03
C ALA A 16 15.47 12.51 -3.15
N GLN A 17 14.45 12.39 -2.30
CA GLN A 17 14.28 11.19 -1.49
C GLN A 17 13.79 10.09 -2.44
N THR A 18 14.53 9.00 -2.56
CA THR A 18 14.14 7.86 -3.38
C THR A 18 13.37 6.84 -2.54
N ILE A 19 12.48 6.09 -3.18
CA ILE A 19 11.75 4.96 -2.61
C ILE A 19 11.89 3.74 -3.52
N ARG A 20 12.00 2.55 -2.91
CA ARG A 20 12.01 1.27 -3.62
C ARG A 20 10.68 0.55 -3.37
N VAL A 21 9.98 0.23 -4.45
CA VAL A 21 8.64 -0.35 -4.42
C VAL A 21 8.68 -1.74 -5.00
N LEU A 22 8.39 -2.76 -4.19
CA LEU A 22 8.18 -4.13 -4.69
C LEU A 22 6.92 -4.16 -5.56
N LEU A 23 7.08 -4.39 -6.87
CA LEU A 23 6.00 -4.47 -7.84
C LEU A 23 5.45 -5.89 -7.95
N PHE A 24 6.36 -6.85 -8.08
CA PHE A 24 6.06 -8.26 -8.27
C PHE A 24 7.03 -9.09 -7.44
N SER A 25 6.51 -10.11 -6.77
CA SER A 25 7.30 -11.07 -6.02
C SER A 25 7.10 -12.48 -6.52
N HIS A 26 8.06 -13.35 -6.22
CA HIS A 26 8.02 -14.77 -6.54
C HIS A 26 7.77 -15.09 -8.03
N GLN A 27 8.26 -14.24 -8.93
CA GLN A 27 8.14 -14.46 -10.37
C GLN A 27 9.19 -15.45 -10.86
N LEU A 28 8.86 -16.24 -11.89
CA LEU A 28 9.86 -17.02 -12.63
C LEU A 28 10.36 -16.29 -13.87
N GLN A 29 9.55 -15.36 -14.38
CA GLN A 29 9.83 -14.55 -15.56
C GLN A 29 9.18 -13.16 -15.44
N THR A 30 9.78 -12.16 -16.06
CA THR A 30 9.23 -10.80 -16.24
C THR A 30 9.71 -10.25 -17.56
N VAL A 31 8.95 -9.32 -18.14
CA VAL A 31 9.33 -8.62 -19.38
C VAL A 31 9.47 -7.13 -19.14
N ILE A 32 10.53 -6.54 -19.68
CA ILE A 32 10.83 -5.11 -19.51
C ILE A 32 11.10 -4.46 -20.86
N ALA A 33 10.54 -3.27 -21.07
CA ALA A 33 10.79 -2.41 -22.23
C ALA A 33 10.86 -0.93 -21.80
N SER A 34 11.34 -0.07 -22.69
CA SER A 34 11.19 1.39 -22.57
C SER A 34 11.15 2.03 -23.95
N GLU A 35 10.31 3.06 -24.11
CA GLU A 35 10.28 3.89 -25.32
C GLU A 35 11.61 4.63 -25.56
N GLY A 36 12.38 4.88 -24.49
CA GLY A 36 13.70 5.51 -24.56
C GLY A 36 14.84 4.54 -24.84
N GLY A 37 14.57 3.23 -24.96
CA GLY A 37 15.59 2.18 -24.92
C GLY A 37 16.08 1.93 -23.49
N LEU A 38 16.84 0.84 -23.30
CA LEU A 38 17.26 0.38 -21.98
C LEU A 38 18.78 0.25 -21.89
N VAL A 39 19.30 0.44 -20.69
CA VAL A 39 20.62 -0.07 -20.31
C VAL A 39 20.46 -0.99 -19.11
N VAL A 40 21.05 -2.19 -19.22
CA VAL A 40 20.98 -3.20 -18.17
C VAL A 40 22.38 -3.46 -17.62
N ARG A 41 22.53 -3.40 -16.29
CA ARG A 41 23.83 -3.43 -15.61
C ARG A 41 23.79 -4.38 -14.41
N ALA A 42 24.95 -4.90 -14.03
CA ALA A 42 25.12 -5.48 -12.70
C ALA A 42 25.32 -4.35 -11.66
N PRO A 43 24.93 -4.52 -10.38
CA PRO A 43 24.97 -3.48 -9.36
C PRO A 43 26.30 -2.73 -9.26
N ASP A 44 27.42 -3.47 -9.36
CA ASP A 44 28.76 -2.93 -9.17
C ASP A 44 29.55 -2.80 -10.49
N ASN A 45 28.87 -2.87 -11.64
CA ASN A 45 29.52 -2.83 -12.94
C ASN A 45 28.99 -1.68 -13.81
N ALA A 46 29.88 -0.73 -14.09
CA ALA A 46 29.59 0.40 -14.98
C ALA A 46 29.56 0.01 -16.47
N GLN A 47 29.94 -1.21 -16.85
CA GLN A 47 29.75 -1.70 -18.22
C GLN A 47 28.37 -2.36 -18.38
N PRO A 48 27.64 -2.05 -19.46
CA PRO A 48 26.33 -2.63 -19.71
C PRO A 48 26.44 -4.13 -20.02
N LEU A 49 25.55 -4.93 -19.45
CA LEU A 49 25.33 -6.32 -19.86
C LEU A 49 24.57 -6.36 -21.18
N LEU A 50 23.56 -5.49 -21.32
CA LEU A 50 22.72 -5.32 -22.50
C LEU A 50 22.34 -3.85 -22.68
N GLN A 51 22.08 -3.46 -23.93
CA GLN A 51 21.48 -2.18 -24.30
C GLN A 51 20.37 -2.39 -25.34
N PRO A 52 19.19 -2.89 -24.92
CA PRO A 52 18.03 -3.00 -25.81
C PRO A 52 17.67 -1.64 -26.44
N GLU A 53 17.40 -1.63 -27.74
CA GLU A 53 16.96 -0.43 -28.45
C GLU A 53 15.54 -0.01 -28.00
N VAL A 54 15.09 1.16 -28.46
CA VAL A 54 13.76 1.71 -28.19
C VAL A 54 12.66 0.67 -28.43
N ASN A 55 11.72 0.53 -27.50
CA ASN A 55 10.60 -0.42 -27.55
C ASN A 55 10.98 -1.91 -27.70
N THR A 56 12.25 -2.26 -27.50
CA THR A 56 12.66 -3.67 -27.49
C THR A 56 12.21 -4.29 -26.17
N VAL A 57 11.34 -5.30 -26.26
CA VAL A 57 10.95 -6.11 -25.10
C VAL A 57 12.08 -7.08 -24.77
N MET A 58 12.55 -7.03 -23.53
CA MET A 58 13.56 -7.91 -22.99
C MET A 58 12.93 -8.84 -21.95
N ASP A 59 12.94 -10.14 -22.21
CA ASP A 59 12.59 -11.15 -21.22
C ASP A 59 13.71 -11.35 -20.20
N VAL A 60 13.33 -11.53 -18.94
CA VAL A 60 14.23 -11.90 -17.84
C VAL A 60 13.67 -13.14 -17.16
N HIS A 61 14.50 -14.16 -16.96
CA HIS A 61 14.13 -15.41 -16.30
C HIS A 61 14.99 -15.64 -15.06
N ALA A 62 14.38 -16.19 -14.02
CA ALA A 62 15.10 -16.72 -12.86
C ALA A 62 15.68 -18.11 -13.23
N GLY A 63 16.97 -18.15 -13.55
CA GLY A 63 17.70 -19.39 -13.85
C GLY A 63 18.16 -20.13 -12.59
N PRO A 64 18.77 -21.31 -12.70
CA PRO A 64 19.28 -22.05 -11.53
C PRO A 64 20.46 -21.34 -10.84
N ASP A 65 21.30 -20.63 -11.59
CA ASP A 65 22.56 -20.04 -11.12
C ASP A 65 22.62 -18.50 -11.21
N GLY A 66 21.49 -17.85 -11.49
CA GLY A 66 21.42 -16.41 -11.70
C GLY A 66 20.27 -16.01 -12.62
N LEU A 67 20.26 -14.73 -13.03
CA LEU A 67 19.27 -14.22 -13.98
C LEU A 67 19.71 -14.50 -15.43
N VAL A 68 18.76 -14.82 -16.30
CA VAL A 68 18.98 -14.98 -17.74
C VAL A 68 18.24 -13.88 -18.48
N LEU A 69 18.99 -12.99 -19.13
CA LEU A 69 18.47 -11.83 -19.86
C LEU A 69 18.40 -12.12 -21.36
N ALA A 70 17.30 -11.71 -22.01
CA ALA A 70 17.06 -11.90 -23.44
C ALA A 70 17.31 -13.35 -23.92
N GLY A 71 17.02 -14.33 -23.06
CA GLY A 71 17.16 -15.76 -23.34
C GLY A 71 18.59 -16.31 -23.46
N ALA A 72 19.64 -15.47 -23.37
CA ALA A 72 21.01 -15.91 -23.64
C ALA A 72 22.07 -15.32 -22.71
N VAL A 73 21.88 -14.10 -22.18
CA VAL A 73 22.89 -13.42 -21.38
C VAL A 73 22.75 -13.83 -19.91
N GLN A 74 23.77 -14.52 -19.40
CA GLN A 74 23.85 -14.89 -17.99
C GLN A 74 24.30 -13.70 -17.15
N ALA A 75 23.55 -13.42 -16.09
CA ALA A 75 23.84 -12.39 -15.10
C ALA A 75 23.86 -12.99 -13.69
N GLY A 76 24.35 -12.22 -12.72
CA GLY A 76 24.26 -12.62 -11.31
C GLY A 76 22.82 -12.57 -10.78
N ASN A 77 22.67 -12.60 -9.46
CA ASN A 77 21.35 -12.59 -8.82
C ASN A 77 20.67 -11.22 -8.85
N ARG A 78 21.33 -10.16 -9.34
CA ARG A 78 20.73 -8.84 -9.37
C ARG A 78 21.18 -8.06 -10.59
N VAL A 79 20.24 -7.38 -11.23
CA VAL A 79 20.50 -6.43 -12.31
C VAL A 79 19.68 -5.17 -12.13
N LEU A 80 20.17 -4.08 -12.68
CA LEU A 80 19.49 -2.79 -12.78
C LEU A 80 19.16 -2.54 -14.24
N ALA A 81 17.88 -2.31 -14.55
CA ALA A 81 17.40 -1.84 -15.84
C ALA A 81 17.01 -0.36 -15.74
N GLU A 82 17.68 0.48 -16.52
CA GLU A 82 17.47 1.93 -16.56
C GLU A 82 17.06 2.38 -17.96
N PRO A 83 16.06 3.27 -18.09
CA PRO A 83 15.81 3.98 -19.34
C PRO A 83 17.04 4.77 -19.80
N LEU A 84 17.37 4.72 -21.10
CA LEU A 84 18.47 5.51 -21.67
C LEU A 84 18.12 7.00 -21.84
N MET A 85 16.82 7.30 -21.93
CA MET A 85 16.26 8.64 -22.08
C MET A 85 15.25 8.88 -20.97
N ASP A 86 14.78 10.12 -20.82
CA ASP A 86 13.66 10.44 -19.93
C ASP A 86 12.36 9.85 -20.50
N ALA A 87 12.18 8.55 -20.27
CA ALA A 87 11.08 7.74 -20.75
C ALA A 87 10.74 6.68 -19.70
N PRO A 88 9.45 6.33 -19.54
CA PRO A 88 9.07 5.33 -18.55
C PRO A 88 9.54 3.92 -18.93
N LEU A 89 9.63 3.06 -17.91
CA LEU A 89 9.71 1.62 -18.07
C LEU A 89 8.32 1.03 -18.31
N VAL A 90 8.24 -0.03 -19.10
CA VAL A 90 7.07 -0.90 -19.21
C VAL A 90 7.47 -2.27 -18.68
N ILE A 91 6.87 -2.70 -17.59
CA ILE A 91 7.15 -3.98 -16.93
C ILE A 91 5.85 -4.77 -16.83
N ASP A 92 5.82 -5.96 -17.42
CA ASP A 92 4.65 -6.85 -17.47
C ASP A 92 3.36 -6.11 -17.87
N GLY A 93 3.48 -5.19 -18.84
CA GLY A 93 2.37 -4.41 -19.40
C GLY A 93 1.96 -3.17 -18.61
N ARG A 94 2.66 -2.83 -17.51
CA ARG A 94 2.42 -1.62 -16.71
C ARG A 94 3.57 -0.63 -16.83
N THR A 95 3.25 0.66 -16.73
CA THR A 95 4.18 1.77 -16.99
C THR A 95 4.67 2.37 -15.67
N TYR A 96 5.98 2.54 -15.52
CA TYR A 96 6.65 3.02 -14.31
C TYR A 96 7.67 4.11 -14.63
N ARG A 97 7.84 5.07 -13.72
CA ARG A 97 8.72 6.24 -13.94
C ARG A 97 10.18 5.98 -13.59
N GLY A 98 10.43 5.02 -12.71
CA GLY A 98 11.74 4.79 -12.12
C GLY A 98 12.65 3.90 -12.95
N ARG A 99 13.55 3.26 -12.23
CA ARG A 99 14.46 2.22 -12.71
C ARG A 99 14.15 0.91 -12.00
N ALA A 100 14.31 -0.21 -12.69
CA ALA A 100 13.93 -1.50 -12.15
C ALA A 100 15.13 -2.30 -11.65
N TRP A 101 15.12 -2.66 -10.38
CA TRP A 101 15.93 -3.75 -9.86
C TRP A 101 15.20 -5.07 -10.06
N ILE A 102 15.89 -6.04 -10.64
CA ILE A 102 15.42 -7.42 -10.74
C ILE A 102 16.35 -8.25 -9.87
N THR A 103 15.80 -8.90 -8.85
CA THR A 103 16.58 -9.64 -7.86
C THR A 103 16.09 -11.06 -7.81
N ARG A 104 16.95 -12.02 -8.13
CA ARG A 104 16.70 -13.44 -7.94
C ARG A 104 16.89 -13.79 -6.47
N GLU A 105 15.89 -14.44 -5.90
CA GLU A 105 15.84 -14.88 -4.52
C GLU A 105 16.35 -16.32 -4.36
N ASP A 106 16.62 -16.72 -3.12
CA ASP A 106 17.18 -18.04 -2.79
C ASP A 106 16.21 -19.19 -3.11
N ASP A 107 14.90 -18.92 -3.15
CA ASP A 107 13.87 -19.89 -3.53
C ASP A 107 13.81 -20.18 -5.04
N GLY A 108 14.68 -19.53 -5.83
CA GLY A 108 14.77 -19.69 -7.28
C GLY A 108 13.77 -18.85 -8.07
N THR A 109 13.03 -17.97 -7.39
CA THR A 109 12.16 -16.97 -8.02
C THR A 109 12.85 -15.60 -8.05
N MET A 110 12.14 -14.56 -8.47
CA MET A 110 12.64 -13.19 -8.44
C MET A 110 11.59 -12.17 -8.01
N ASP A 111 12.12 -11.10 -7.42
CA ASP A 111 11.42 -9.86 -7.12
C ASP A 111 11.76 -8.79 -8.15
N VAL A 112 10.75 -8.00 -8.50
CA VAL A 112 10.85 -6.84 -9.38
C VAL A 112 10.53 -5.59 -8.58
N ILE A 113 11.48 -4.66 -8.52
CA ILE A 113 11.42 -3.50 -7.64
C ILE A 113 11.63 -2.23 -8.45
N ASP A 114 10.69 -1.30 -8.38
CA ASP A 114 10.81 0.03 -8.98
C ASP A 114 11.49 0.98 -7.99
N GLU A 115 12.53 1.68 -8.43
CA GLU A 115 13.22 2.71 -7.65
C GLU A 115 13.03 4.07 -8.33
N LEU A 116 12.40 5.01 -7.61
CA LEU A 116 11.99 6.31 -8.14
C LEU A 116 12.00 7.41 -7.07
N ASP A 117 11.83 8.66 -7.50
CA ASP A 117 11.62 9.80 -6.61
C ASP A 117 10.31 9.63 -5.81
N LEU A 118 10.36 9.93 -4.52
CA LEU A 118 9.22 9.77 -3.61
C LEU A 118 7.98 10.55 -4.07
N GLU A 119 8.14 11.75 -4.63
CA GLU A 119 6.99 12.53 -5.10
C GLU A 119 6.37 11.90 -6.35
N GLN A 120 7.20 11.37 -7.25
CA GLN A 120 6.71 10.65 -8.44
C GLN A 120 5.97 9.35 -8.08
N TYR A 121 6.43 8.63 -7.06
CA TYR A 121 5.70 7.49 -6.50
C TYR A 121 4.29 7.88 -6.07
N LEU A 122 4.14 9.02 -5.41
CA LEU A 122 2.86 9.49 -4.88
C LEU A 122 1.84 9.84 -5.97
N TYR A 123 2.26 10.17 -7.19
CA TYR A 123 1.31 10.36 -8.31
C TYR A 123 0.49 9.10 -8.56
N GLY A 124 1.18 7.95 -8.57
CA GLY A 124 0.58 6.64 -8.76
C GLY A 124 -0.18 6.16 -7.54
N VAL A 125 0.26 6.52 -6.31
CA VAL A 125 -0.48 6.19 -5.08
C VAL A 125 -1.78 6.97 -4.99
N VAL A 126 -1.74 8.31 -5.07
CA VAL A 126 -2.95 9.13 -4.96
C VAL A 126 -3.94 8.82 -6.09
N GLY A 127 -3.43 8.54 -7.30
CA GLY A 127 -4.25 8.13 -8.43
C GLY A 127 -4.91 6.75 -8.28
N ALA A 128 -4.29 5.83 -7.56
CA ALA A 128 -4.87 4.52 -7.25
C ALA A 128 -5.87 4.56 -6.07
N GLU A 129 -5.60 5.43 -5.09
CA GLU A 129 -6.30 5.45 -3.80
C GLU A 129 -7.55 6.33 -3.80
N MET A 130 -7.57 7.39 -4.60
CA MET A 130 -8.62 8.41 -4.55
C MET A 130 -9.26 8.64 -5.92
N ASP A 131 -10.57 8.83 -5.92
CA ASP A 131 -11.30 9.23 -7.13
C ASP A 131 -10.90 10.67 -7.51
N PRO A 132 -10.43 10.93 -8.75
CA PRO A 132 -9.96 12.24 -9.17
C PRO A 132 -11.08 13.29 -9.19
N THR A 133 -12.37 12.92 -9.10
CA THR A 133 -13.48 13.88 -9.02
C THR A 133 -13.70 14.45 -7.62
N TRP A 134 -13.07 13.89 -6.59
CA TRP A 134 -13.24 14.33 -5.20
C TRP A 134 -12.63 15.72 -4.94
N PRO A 135 -13.01 16.39 -3.84
CA PRO A 135 -12.46 17.70 -3.50
C PRO A 135 -10.94 17.71 -3.44
N GLU A 136 -10.33 18.79 -3.93
CA GLU A 136 -8.87 18.94 -3.97
C GLU A 136 -8.23 18.77 -2.59
N VAL A 137 -8.88 19.33 -1.56
CA VAL A 137 -8.44 19.23 -0.17
C VAL A 137 -8.36 17.78 0.32
N ALA A 138 -9.26 16.89 -0.14
CA ALA A 138 -9.21 15.48 0.20
C ALA A 138 -8.04 14.77 -0.50
N LEU A 139 -7.78 15.09 -1.78
CA LEU A 139 -6.61 14.59 -2.51
C LEU A 139 -5.29 15.04 -1.87
N GLN A 140 -5.22 16.30 -1.44
CA GLN A 140 -4.07 16.86 -0.72
C GLN A 140 -3.85 16.20 0.64
N ALA A 141 -4.93 15.94 1.40
CA ALA A 141 -4.84 15.20 2.65
C ALA A 141 -4.32 13.77 2.42
N GLN A 142 -4.80 13.09 1.37
CA GLN A 142 -4.27 11.78 0.95
C GLN A 142 -2.80 11.87 0.57
N ALA A 143 -2.39 12.86 -0.22
CA ALA A 143 -0.99 13.02 -0.61
C ALA A 143 -0.06 13.17 0.61
N ILE A 144 -0.46 13.97 1.61
CA ILE A 144 0.31 14.15 2.85
C ILE A 144 0.35 12.86 3.68
N ALA A 145 -0.78 12.16 3.82
CA ALA A 145 -0.82 10.87 4.52
C ALA A 145 0.06 9.84 3.82
N SER A 146 -0.09 9.68 2.50
CA SER A 146 0.70 8.75 1.71
C SER A 146 2.20 9.08 1.75
N ARG A 147 2.59 10.36 1.68
CA ARG A 147 3.99 10.78 1.81
C ARG A 147 4.56 10.46 3.18
N SER A 148 3.78 10.68 4.24
CA SER A 148 4.21 10.40 5.61
C SER A 148 4.45 8.91 5.81
N TYR A 149 3.51 8.06 5.36
CA TYR A 149 3.66 6.60 5.38
C TYR A 149 4.92 6.16 4.63
N ALA A 150 5.07 6.58 3.38
CA ALA A 150 6.19 6.20 2.53
C ALA A 150 7.55 6.67 3.10
N ALA A 151 7.63 7.91 3.58
CA ALA A 151 8.84 8.44 4.20
C ALA A 151 9.20 7.73 5.51
N ALA A 152 8.21 7.34 6.33
CA ALA A 152 8.42 6.54 7.53
C ALA A 152 8.96 5.14 7.18
N ARG A 153 8.40 4.48 6.16
CA ARG A 153 8.87 3.16 5.69
C ARG A 153 10.29 3.20 5.14
N VAL A 154 10.64 4.21 4.35
CA VAL A 154 12.01 4.46 3.89
C VAL A 154 12.96 4.65 5.08
N ALA A 155 12.55 5.38 6.11
CA ALA A 155 13.39 5.60 7.30
C ALA A 155 13.56 4.34 8.16
N LEU A 156 12.52 3.50 8.27
CA LEU A 156 12.58 2.24 9.01
C LEU A 156 13.43 1.18 8.31
N HIS A 157 13.45 1.19 6.98
CA HIS A 157 14.24 0.28 6.13
C HIS A 157 14.16 -1.20 6.59
N GLN A 158 12.94 -1.71 6.74
CA GLN A 158 12.68 -3.03 7.31
C GLN A 158 13.11 -4.20 6.39
N HIS A 159 13.20 -3.97 5.08
CA HIS A 159 13.58 -4.98 4.10
C HIS A 159 14.82 -4.53 3.29
N PRO A 160 15.81 -5.42 3.04
CA PRO A 160 17.03 -5.04 2.33
C PRO A 160 16.79 -4.67 0.85
N GLY A 161 15.76 -5.25 0.23
CA GLY A 161 15.46 -5.07 -1.20
C GLY A 161 14.59 -3.85 -1.53
N TYR A 162 13.58 -3.57 -0.71
CA TYR A 162 12.53 -2.57 -0.99
C TYR A 162 12.07 -1.89 0.31
N ASP A 163 11.39 -0.75 0.18
CA ASP A 163 10.88 0.03 1.32
C ASP A 163 9.38 -0.19 1.53
N VAL A 164 8.62 -0.34 0.44
CA VAL A 164 7.18 -0.63 0.44
C VAL A 164 6.84 -1.62 -0.67
N ALA A 165 5.69 -2.27 -0.59
CA ALA A 165 5.12 -3.06 -1.68
C ALA A 165 3.93 -2.36 -2.35
N SER A 166 3.64 -2.69 -3.61
CA SER A 166 2.67 -1.96 -4.44
C SER A 166 1.19 -2.31 -4.18
N GLY A 167 0.90 -3.17 -3.20
CA GLY A 167 -0.44 -3.67 -2.89
C GLY A 167 -1.01 -3.15 -1.57
N GLU A 168 -2.22 -3.62 -1.22
CA GLU A 168 -2.96 -3.22 -0.01
C GLU A 168 -2.23 -3.48 1.32
N GLN A 169 -1.13 -4.24 1.31
CA GLN A 169 -0.27 -4.43 2.49
C GLN A 169 0.46 -3.14 2.89
N ASP A 170 0.71 -2.24 1.94
CA ASP A 170 1.33 -0.93 2.18
C ASP A 170 0.44 0.17 1.57
N GLN A 171 0.57 0.43 0.28
CA GLN A 171 -0.18 1.45 -0.43
C GLN A 171 -0.44 0.97 -1.86
N ALA A 172 -1.65 1.20 -2.37
CA ALA A 172 -1.96 0.87 -3.75
C ALA A 172 -1.08 1.72 -4.69
N TYR A 173 -0.16 1.09 -5.41
CA TYR A 173 0.69 1.75 -6.39
C TYR A 173 0.44 1.18 -7.79
N GLY A 174 -0.18 1.98 -8.66
CA GLY A 174 -0.55 1.58 -10.02
C GLY A 174 0.40 2.06 -11.11
N GLY A 175 1.53 2.68 -10.77
CA GLY A 175 2.42 3.32 -11.74
C GLY A 175 1.76 4.47 -12.49
N VAL A 176 2.26 4.77 -13.69
CA VAL A 176 1.78 5.88 -14.55
C VAL A 176 0.34 5.64 -15.01
N ASN A 177 -0.10 4.38 -15.11
CA ASN A 177 -1.41 4.02 -15.68
C ASN A 177 -2.61 4.57 -14.88
N VAL A 178 -2.42 4.88 -13.60
CA VAL A 178 -3.48 5.40 -12.70
C VAL A 178 -3.29 6.88 -12.37
N GLU A 179 -2.22 7.50 -12.86
CA GLU A 179 -1.98 8.92 -12.61
C GLU A 179 -3.04 9.78 -13.30
N THR A 180 -3.43 10.87 -12.63
CA THR A 180 -4.30 11.90 -13.21
C THR A 180 -3.67 13.26 -12.96
N GLN A 181 -4.04 14.26 -13.75
CA GLN A 181 -3.55 15.62 -13.48
C GLN A 181 -3.88 16.07 -12.05
N ARG A 182 -5.04 15.65 -11.51
CA ARG A 182 -5.44 15.98 -10.15
C ARG A 182 -4.64 15.26 -9.08
N SER A 183 -4.20 14.01 -9.31
CA SER A 183 -3.29 13.34 -8.37
C SER A 183 -1.91 14.00 -8.37
N VAL A 184 -1.41 14.40 -9.56
CA VAL A 184 -0.16 15.15 -9.70
C VAL A 184 -0.24 16.51 -9.00
N ASP A 185 -1.31 17.28 -9.25
CA ASP A 185 -1.49 18.62 -8.66
C ASP A 185 -1.60 18.57 -7.12
N ALA A 186 -2.30 17.56 -6.57
CA ALA A 186 -2.43 17.37 -5.14
C ALA A 186 -1.08 17.02 -4.47
N VAL A 187 -0.27 16.19 -5.13
CA VAL A 187 1.08 15.83 -4.66
C VAL A 187 2.00 17.04 -4.73
N GLU A 188 2.05 17.75 -5.86
CA GLU A 188 2.94 18.90 -6.06
C GLU A 188 2.58 20.08 -5.17
N SER A 189 1.29 20.38 -5.00
CA SER A 189 0.83 21.45 -4.10
C SER A 189 1.13 21.16 -2.63
N THR A 190 1.39 19.89 -2.27
CA THR A 190 1.77 19.45 -0.91
C THR A 190 3.21 18.94 -0.84
N ARG A 191 4.05 19.24 -1.84
CA ARG A 191 5.41 18.69 -1.96
C ARG A 191 6.23 18.85 -0.67
N GLY A 192 6.79 17.74 -0.20
CA GLY A 192 7.59 17.68 1.03
C GLY A 192 6.80 17.88 2.33
N VAL A 193 5.47 18.01 2.30
CA VAL A 193 4.66 18.13 3.53
C VAL A 193 4.32 16.74 4.06
N VAL A 194 4.70 16.50 5.31
CA VAL A 194 4.48 15.25 6.05
C VAL A 194 3.87 15.54 7.42
N MET A 195 3.35 14.50 8.08
CA MET A 195 2.92 14.53 9.46
C MET A 195 4.02 14.00 10.38
N VAL A 196 4.25 14.71 11.48
CA VAL A 196 5.23 14.33 12.51
C VAL A 196 4.58 14.23 13.89
N TYR A 197 4.99 13.26 14.67
CA TYR A 197 4.63 13.10 16.08
C TYR A 197 5.92 12.88 16.89
N GLN A 198 6.10 13.66 17.96
CA GLN A 198 7.33 13.63 18.77
C GLN A 198 8.63 13.68 17.93
N TYR A 199 8.66 14.57 16.93
CA TYR A 199 9.78 14.79 16.01
C TYR A 199 10.10 13.65 15.02
N HIS A 200 9.26 12.62 14.92
CA HIS A 200 9.39 11.55 13.94
C HIS A 200 8.26 11.63 12.91
N VAL A 201 8.57 11.33 11.64
CA VAL A 201 7.54 11.17 10.61
C VAL A 201 6.67 9.98 11.00
N ILE A 202 5.35 10.17 10.95
CA ILE A 202 4.40 9.14 11.38
C ILE A 202 4.16 8.10 10.29
N THR A 203 3.95 6.85 10.69
CA THR A 203 3.29 5.85 9.85
C THR A 203 1.81 6.20 9.74
N ALA A 204 1.44 6.95 8.70
CA ALA A 204 0.09 7.47 8.50
C ALA A 204 -0.83 6.45 7.80
N TYR A 205 -1.34 5.48 8.55
CA TYR A 205 -2.32 4.52 8.04
C TYR A 205 -3.60 5.20 7.56
N TYR A 206 -4.24 4.67 6.53
CA TYR A 206 -5.52 5.12 6.00
C TYR A 206 -6.28 3.97 5.34
N SER A 207 -7.59 4.11 5.17
CA SER A 207 -8.41 3.12 4.45
C SER A 207 -9.66 3.75 3.85
N SER A 208 -10.36 3.03 2.98
CA SER A 208 -11.54 3.54 2.28
C SER A 208 -12.60 4.12 3.22
N CYS A 209 -13.13 3.30 4.13
CA CYS A 209 -14.21 3.71 5.04
C CYS A 209 -14.04 3.00 6.37
N ASP A 210 -14.12 3.72 7.49
CA ASP A 210 -13.96 3.12 8.81
C ASP A 210 -15.28 2.54 9.39
N GLY A 211 -16.41 2.81 8.75
CA GLY A 211 -17.73 2.34 9.18
C GLY A 211 -18.34 3.19 10.31
N GLY A 212 -17.94 4.46 10.43
CA GLY A 212 -18.42 5.43 11.42
C GLY A 212 -17.63 5.42 12.73
N TYR A 213 -16.50 4.73 12.76
CA TYR A 213 -15.62 4.63 13.92
C TYR A 213 -14.23 4.14 13.49
N THR A 214 -13.19 4.93 13.75
CA THR A 214 -11.82 4.53 13.45
C THR A 214 -11.38 3.37 14.34
N ALA A 215 -10.50 2.51 13.84
CA ALA A 215 -9.89 1.46 14.66
C ALA A 215 -8.71 2.00 15.47
N ASP A 216 -8.45 1.37 16.61
CA ASP A 216 -7.27 1.68 17.41
C ASP A 216 -6.02 1.07 16.76
N GLY A 217 -4.93 1.84 16.75
CA GLY A 217 -3.64 1.39 16.26
C GLY A 217 -3.03 0.27 17.09
N SER A 218 -3.51 0.03 18.32
CA SER A 218 -3.03 -1.05 19.20
C SER A 218 -3.14 -2.45 18.60
N ASN A 219 -4.01 -2.62 17.59
CA ASN A 219 -4.25 -3.89 16.92
C ASN A 219 -3.38 -4.09 15.66
N LEU A 220 -2.53 -3.11 15.33
CA LEU A 220 -1.54 -3.24 14.27
C LEU A 220 -0.32 -4.02 14.76
N ASP A 221 0.43 -4.58 13.82
CA ASP A 221 1.68 -5.27 14.11
C ASP A 221 2.74 -4.28 14.66
N ASP A 222 2.66 -3.00 14.24
CA ASP A 222 3.43 -1.87 14.75
C ASP A 222 2.49 -0.80 15.37
N PRO A 223 2.15 -0.88 16.68
CA PRO A 223 1.24 0.06 17.32
C PRO A 223 1.77 1.49 17.40
N GLU A 224 0.93 2.46 17.04
CA GLU A 224 1.30 3.88 17.01
C GLU A 224 0.45 4.71 17.98
N PRO A 225 1.06 5.56 18.83
CA PRO A 225 0.37 6.23 19.94
C PRO A 225 -0.60 7.34 19.52
N TYR A 226 -0.59 7.75 18.25
CA TYR A 226 -1.47 8.79 17.70
C TYR A 226 -2.69 8.22 16.95
N LEU A 227 -2.78 6.89 16.81
CA LEU A 227 -3.88 6.20 16.12
C LEU A 227 -4.88 5.66 17.14
N HIS A 228 -5.92 6.43 17.41
CA HIS A 228 -6.94 6.08 18.39
C HIS A 228 -8.26 5.69 17.73
N ALA A 229 -8.98 4.76 18.37
CA ALA A 229 -10.36 4.51 18.02
C ALA A 229 -11.25 5.70 18.45
N VAL A 230 -11.90 6.35 17.50
CA VAL A 230 -12.76 7.52 17.73
C VAL A 230 -14.02 7.43 16.86
N PRO A 231 -15.19 7.93 17.34
CA PRO A 231 -16.36 8.06 16.48
C PRO A 231 -16.06 8.95 15.28
N ASP A 232 -16.38 8.48 14.08
CA ASP A 232 -16.28 9.26 12.85
C ASP A 232 -17.69 9.65 12.37
N PRO A 233 -18.12 10.91 12.57
CA PRO A 233 -19.39 11.40 12.05
C PRO A 233 -19.33 11.71 10.55
N TYR A 234 -18.15 11.66 9.94
CA TYR A 234 -17.91 11.89 8.53
C TYR A 234 -17.94 10.55 7.78
N ALA A 235 -18.20 10.59 6.48
CA ALA A 235 -18.46 9.44 5.60
C ALA A 235 -19.93 9.02 5.48
N ALA A 236 -20.89 9.89 5.82
CA ALA A 236 -22.33 9.63 5.67
C ALA A 236 -22.72 9.20 4.24
N GLU A 237 -22.02 9.73 3.24
CA GLU A 237 -22.23 9.44 1.82
C GLU A 237 -21.47 8.20 1.31
N SER A 238 -20.71 7.50 2.18
CA SER A 238 -19.93 6.34 1.76
C SER A 238 -20.84 5.15 1.46
N PRO A 239 -20.70 4.50 0.28
CA PRO A 239 -21.42 3.27 -0.04
C PRO A 239 -20.94 2.07 0.79
N HIS A 240 -20.01 2.29 1.73
CA HIS A 240 -19.43 1.26 2.58
C HIS A 240 -19.89 1.35 4.03
N LEU A 241 -20.72 2.34 4.42
CA LEU A 241 -21.28 2.41 5.77
C LEU A 241 -22.20 1.23 6.11
N SER A 242 -22.74 0.55 5.11
CA SER A 242 -23.49 -0.69 5.30
C SER A 242 -23.28 -1.62 4.12
N TRP A 243 -23.03 -2.89 4.38
CA TRP A 243 -22.93 -3.92 3.36
C TRP A 243 -23.39 -5.27 3.90
N SER A 244 -23.82 -6.13 2.98
CA SER A 244 -24.06 -7.55 3.20
C SER A 244 -23.28 -8.33 2.15
N ALA A 245 -22.79 -9.51 2.54
CA ALA A 245 -21.98 -10.39 1.72
C ALA A 245 -22.34 -11.85 1.97
N SER A 246 -22.10 -12.68 0.95
CA SER A 246 -22.22 -14.13 1.02
C SER A 246 -20.87 -14.73 0.68
N VAL A 247 -20.23 -15.38 1.65
CA VAL A 247 -18.93 -16.04 1.49
C VAL A 247 -19.18 -17.50 1.11
N PRO A 248 -18.80 -17.97 -0.08
CA PRO A 248 -18.98 -19.37 -0.47
C PRO A 248 -18.28 -20.31 0.52
N LEU A 249 -19.02 -21.27 1.07
CA LEU A 249 -18.52 -22.12 2.16
C LEU A 249 -17.39 -23.04 1.71
N ALA A 250 -17.47 -23.62 0.50
CA ALA A 250 -16.48 -24.57 0.03
C ALA A 250 -15.07 -23.96 -0.14
N PRO A 251 -14.88 -22.82 -0.84
CA PRO A 251 -13.58 -22.12 -0.89
C PRO A 251 -13.07 -21.68 0.48
N PHE A 252 -13.97 -21.20 1.36
CA PHE A 252 -13.61 -20.82 2.73
C PHE A 252 -13.11 -22.03 3.53
N ALA A 253 -13.85 -23.15 3.50
CA ALA A 253 -13.50 -24.37 4.23
C ALA A 253 -12.17 -24.97 3.75
N GLN A 254 -11.91 -24.93 2.44
CA GLN A 254 -10.61 -25.33 1.88
C GLN A 254 -9.48 -24.46 2.44
N SER A 255 -9.59 -23.13 2.31
CA SER A 255 -8.56 -22.19 2.79
C SER A 255 -8.35 -22.31 4.31
N PHE A 256 -9.43 -22.51 5.06
CA PHE A 256 -9.40 -22.73 6.50
C PHE A 256 -8.63 -24.01 6.86
N ARG A 257 -8.90 -25.12 6.18
CA ARG A 257 -8.18 -26.38 6.41
C ARG A 257 -6.68 -26.23 6.14
N GLU A 258 -6.31 -25.55 5.06
CA GLU A 258 -4.92 -25.35 4.65
C GLU A 258 -4.14 -24.43 5.60
N GLN A 259 -4.77 -23.36 6.11
CA GLN A 259 -4.08 -22.30 6.88
C GLN A 259 -4.28 -22.39 8.40
N VAL A 260 -5.36 -23.02 8.88
CA VAL A 260 -5.75 -23.06 10.31
C VAL A 260 -5.79 -24.49 10.83
N GLY A 261 -6.29 -25.42 10.02
CA GLY A 261 -6.41 -26.84 10.35
C GLY A 261 -7.83 -27.36 10.20
N ASP A 262 -7.93 -28.68 10.02
CA ASP A 262 -9.19 -29.35 9.72
C ASP A 262 -10.12 -29.40 10.94
N VAL A 263 -11.40 -29.04 10.72
CA VAL A 263 -12.49 -29.14 11.70
C VAL A 263 -13.63 -30.04 11.21
N GLY A 264 -13.42 -30.76 10.11
CA GLY A 264 -14.46 -31.52 9.43
C GLY A 264 -15.41 -30.58 8.66
N ASP A 265 -16.65 -31.01 8.47
CA ASP A 265 -17.66 -30.18 7.83
C ASP A 265 -18.05 -29.04 8.76
N ILE A 266 -17.97 -27.79 8.27
CA ILE A 266 -18.29 -26.60 9.06
C ILE A 266 -19.79 -26.60 9.37
N THR A 267 -20.12 -26.56 10.65
CA THR A 267 -21.51 -26.58 11.17
C THR A 267 -21.92 -25.25 11.81
N ALA A 268 -20.96 -24.41 12.20
CA ALA A 268 -21.24 -23.07 12.71
C ALA A 268 -20.07 -22.12 12.49
N VAL A 269 -20.40 -20.85 12.24
CA VAL A 269 -19.46 -19.72 12.24
C VAL A 269 -20.05 -18.64 13.13
N THR A 270 -19.37 -18.31 14.23
CA THR A 270 -19.90 -17.43 15.29
C THR A 270 -18.97 -16.25 15.50
N ALA A 271 -19.54 -15.04 15.57
CA ALA A 271 -18.80 -13.84 15.91
C ALA A 271 -18.32 -13.90 17.38
N GLY A 272 -17.04 -13.57 17.60
CA GLY A 272 -16.45 -13.42 18.92
C GLY A 272 -16.62 -12.00 19.48
N PRO A 273 -15.79 -11.62 20.47
CA PRO A 273 -15.78 -10.26 21.00
C PRO A 273 -15.42 -9.22 19.93
N ALA A 274 -15.89 -7.98 20.16
CA ALA A 274 -15.49 -6.81 19.39
C ALA A 274 -14.68 -5.84 20.25
N ASP A 275 -13.79 -5.07 19.63
CA ASP A 275 -13.11 -3.94 20.27
C ASP A 275 -14.02 -2.71 20.40
N ALA A 276 -13.49 -1.61 20.94
CA ALA A 276 -14.23 -0.37 21.16
C ALA A 276 -14.78 0.28 19.86
N SER A 277 -14.19 -0.05 18.70
CA SER A 277 -14.66 0.42 17.38
C SER A 277 -15.77 -0.46 16.78
N GLY A 278 -16.10 -1.58 17.45
CA GLY A 278 -17.06 -2.59 16.98
C GLY A 278 -16.46 -3.58 15.99
N ARG A 279 -15.13 -3.70 15.92
CA ARG A 279 -14.46 -4.69 15.05
C ARG A 279 -14.26 -5.99 15.80
N LEU A 280 -14.66 -7.10 15.17
CA LEU A 280 -14.45 -8.42 15.74
C LEU A 280 -12.97 -8.70 15.91
N THR A 281 -12.57 -9.04 17.13
CA THR A 281 -11.20 -9.48 17.45
C THR A 281 -11.04 -10.96 17.17
N SER A 282 -12.11 -11.75 17.28
CA SER A 282 -12.10 -13.17 16.95
C SER A 282 -13.39 -13.67 16.30
N VAL A 283 -13.27 -14.80 15.61
CA VAL A 283 -14.36 -15.58 15.02
C VAL A 283 -14.12 -17.06 15.33
N THR A 284 -15.16 -17.75 15.76
CA THR A 284 -15.10 -19.20 16.04
C THR A 284 -15.75 -19.97 14.90
N VAL A 285 -14.99 -20.90 14.32
CA VAL A 285 -15.45 -21.86 13.31
C VAL A 285 -15.52 -23.24 13.96
N ALA A 286 -16.73 -23.81 14.01
CA ALA A 286 -16.97 -25.15 14.50
C ALA A 286 -17.36 -26.06 13.34
N GLY A 287 -16.87 -27.30 13.39
CA GLY A 287 -17.25 -28.36 12.47
C GLY A 287 -17.45 -29.69 13.17
N THR A 288 -17.64 -30.75 12.40
CA THR A 288 -18.00 -32.09 12.91
C THR A 288 -16.91 -32.76 13.74
N THR A 289 -15.64 -32.35 13.61
CA THR A 289 -14.51 -32.97 14.34
C THR A 289 -13.84 -32.03 15.33
N GLY A 290 -14.29 -30.79 15.46
CA GLY A 290 -13.75 -29.85 16.44
C GLY A 290 -14.13 -28.40 16.17
N SER A 291 -13.47 -27.49 16.87
CA SER A 291 -13.60 -26.05 16.63
C SER A 291 -12.25 -25.35 16.75
N ARG A 292 -12.16 -24.18 16.14
CA ARG A 292 -11.00 -23.31 16.13
C ARG A 292 -11.48 -21.86 16.20
N THR A 293 -10.78 -21.06 17.00
CA THR A 293 -10.99 -19.61 17.08
C THR A 293 -9.85 -18.93 16.35
N ILE A 294 -10.17 -18.06 15.40
CA ILE A 294 -9.20 -17.28 14.61
C ILE A 294 -9.44 -15.79 14.84
N SER A 295 -8.45 -14.95 14.49
CA SER A 295 -8.63 -13.51 14.55
C SER A 295 -9.62 -13.03 13.50
N GLY A 296 -10.28 -11.88 13.74
CA GLY A 296 -11.13 -11.23 12.73
C GLY A 296 -10.37 -10.91 11.44
N LYS A 297 -9.09 -10.52 11.53
CA LYS A 297 -8.18 -10.27 10.39
C LYS A 297 -7.99 -11.52 9.54
N LEU A 298 -7.76 -12.68 10.17
CA LEU A 298 -7.61 -13.95 9.46
C LEU A 298 -8.93 -14.42 8.86
N PHE A 299 -10.05 -14.27 9.58
CA PHE A 299 -11.37 -14.58 9.00
C PHE A 299 -11.63 -13.76 7.73
N ARG A 300 -11.41 -12.43 7.80
CA ARG A 300 -11.54 -11.52 6.64
C ARG A 300 -10.64 -11.94 5.47
N GLN A 301 -9.41 -12.34 5.76
CA GLN A 301 -8.47 -12.84 4.73
C GLN A 301 -9.00 -14.11 4.06
N LEU A 302 -9.38 -15.12 4.84
CA LEU A 302 -9.87 -16.40 4.32
C LEU A 302 -11.21 -16.26 3.56
N ALA A 303 -12.06 -15.33 3.99
CA ALA A 303 -13.32 -15.01 3.33
C ALA A 303 -13.16 -14.17 2.04
N GLY A 304 -11.97 -13.64 1.79
CA GLY A 304 -11.69 -12.67 0.72
C GLY A 304 -11.96 -11.23 1.17
N ARG A 305 -10.92 -10.39 1.13
CA ARG A 305 -10.94 -9.01 1.67
C ARG A 305 -11.89 -8.03 0.97
N HIS A 306 -12.32 -8.35 -0.26
CA HIS A 306 -13.33 -7.60 -1.00
C HIS A 306 -14.76 -8.13 -0.79
N VAL A 307 -14.91 -9.40 -0.37
CA VAL A 307 -16.21 -9.98 -0.01
C VAL A 307 -16.58 -9.53 1.40
N VAL A 308 -15.69 -9.78 2.37
CA VAL A 308 -15.78 -9.25 3.74
C VAL A 308 -14.93 -7.99 3.80
N LYS A 309 -15.57 -6.83 3.63
CA LYS A 309 -14.88 -5.55 3.42
C LYS A 309 -14.13 -5.04 4.65
N SER A 310 -14.57 -5.41 5.86
CA SER A 310 -13.93 -5.02 7.12
C SER A 310 -14.19 -6.08 8.20
N THR A 311 -13.56 -5.92 9.36
CA THR A 311 -13.87 -6.72 10.57
C THR A 311 -14.98 -6.11 11.42
N ARG A 312 -15.57 -4.97 11.01
CA ARG A 312 -16.72 -4.34 11.68
C ARG A 312 -18.03 -5.02 11.27
N ILE A 313 -18.16 -6.26 11.73
CA ILE A 313 -19.23 -7.20 11.38
C ILE A 313 -20.34 -7.10 12.43
N SER A 314 -21.55 -6.80 11.98
CA SER A 314 -22.75 -6.69 12.82
C SER A 314 -23.57 -7.99 12.84
N ALA A 315 -23.45 -8.83 11.81
CA ALA A 315 -24.10 -10.13 11.75
C ALA A 315 -23.21 -11.14 11.01
N LEU A 316 -23.15 -12.35 11.55
CA LEU A 316 -22.38 -13.47 11.00
C LEU A 316 -23.14 -14.77 11.25
N ALA A 317 -23.49 -15.49 10.19
CA ALA A 317 -24.23 -16.74 10.29
C ALA A 317 -23.88 -17.70 9.14
N LEU A 318 -23.83 -18.99 9.44
CA LEU A 318 -23.80 -20.04 8.43
C LEU A 318 -25.20 -20.21 7.83
N GLN A 319 -25.30 -20.28 6.50
CA GLN A 319 -26.53 -20.53 5.75
C GLN A 319 -26.21 -21.55 4.66
N ASP A 320 -26.77 -22.76 4.74
CA ASP A 320 -26.59 -23.86 3.78
C ASP A 320 -25.18 -23.97 3.16
N ASP A 321 -24.95 -23.35 2.01
CA ASP A 321 -23.70 -23.39 1.22
C ASP A 321 -22.82 -22.12 1.32
N ALA A 322 -23.13 -21.20 2.24
CA ALA A 322 -22.42 -19.94 2.42
C ALA A 322 -22.39 -19.44 3.87
N ILE A 323 -21.50 -18.48 4.13
CA ILE A 323 -21.49 -17.70 5.37
C ILE A 323 -22.06 -16.32 5.03
N ALA A 324 -23.23 -16.00 5.56
CA ALA A 324 -23.84 -14.70 5.46
C ALA A 324 -23.18 -13.73 6.45
N VAL A 325 -22.73 -12.59 5.94
CA VAL A 325 -22.04 -11.56 6.71
C VAL A 325 -22.70 -10.22 6.45
N SER A 326 -22.93 -9.42 7.47
CA SER A 326 -23.27 -8.00 7.32
C SER A 326 -22.38 -7.15 8.21
N GLY A 327 -22.08 -5.94 7.76
CA GLY A 327 -21.14 -5.07 8.43
C GLY A 327 -21.08 -3.68 7.80
N SER A 328 -20.01 -2.97 8.14
CA SER A 328 -19.80 -1.56 7.77
C SER A 328 -18.31 -1.28 7.62
N GLY A 329 -17.94 -0.23 6.88
CA GLY A 329 -16.56 0.11 6.56
C GLY A 329 -15.95 -0.79 5.47
N PHE A 330 -14.81 -0.36 4.95
CA PHE A 330 -13.97 -1.07 4.00
C PHE A 330 -12.51 -0.75 4.32
N GLY A 331 -11.78 -1.78 4.74
CA GLY A 331 -10.37 -1.71 5.11
C GLY A 331 -10.16 -1.98 6.59
N HIS A 332 -8.96 -1.62 7.10
CA HIS A 332 -8.65 -1.75 8.52
C HIS A 332 -9.32 -0.66 9.38
N GLY A 333 -9.54 0.53 8.80
CA GLY A 333 -10.12 1.70 9.47
C GLY A 333 -9.26 2.35 10.55
N VAL A 334 -8.01 1.90 10.73
CA VAL A 334 -6.99 2.64 11.48
C VAL A 334 -6.57 3.89 10.70
N GLY A 335 -6.48 5.04 11.38
CA GLY A 335 -6.04 6.31 10.80
C GLY A 335 -7.13 6.96 9.95
N MET A 336 -6.75 7.54 8.81
CA MET A 336 -7.66 8.35 7.99
C MET A 336 -8.67 7.51 7.21
N SER A 337 -9.96 7.83 7.31
CA SER A 337 -10.97 7.37 6.35
C SER A 337 -10.91 8.25 5.10
N GLN A 338 -10.74 7.64 3.92
CA GLN A 338 -10.75 8.35 2.63
C GLN A 338 -12.12 8.99 2.36
N TRP A 339 -13.21 8.24 2.59
CA TRP A 339 -14.57 8.77 2.48
C TRP A 339 -14.88 9.83 3.53
N GLY A 340 -14.36 9.69 4.75
CA GLY A 340 -14.53 10.71 5.78
C GLY A 340 -13.75 12.00 5.46
N ALA A 341 -12.52 11.89 4.96
CA ALA A 341 -11.74 13.02 4.45
C ALA A 341 -12.46 13.75 3.29
N LYS A 342 -13.08 13.00 2.38
CA LYS A 342 -13.92 13.55 1.31
C LYS A 342 -15.10 14.34 1.87
N ASP A 343 -15.87 13.74 2.78
CA ASP A 343 -17.05 14.37 3.37
C ASP A 343 -16.68 15.64 4.18
N MET A 344 -15.60 15.57 4.96
CA MET A 344 -15.03 16.74 5.63
C MET A 344 -14.68 17.86 4.63
N ALA A 345 -14.05 17.52 3.51
CA ALA A 345 -13.70 18.48 2.46
C ALA A 345 -14.95 19.05 1.76
N ASP A 346 -15.98 18.24 1.50
CA ASP A 346 -17.28 18.68 0.96
C ASP A 346 -17.98 19.67 1.91
N GLN A 347 -17.79 19.50 3.22
CA GLN A 347 -18.25 20.42 4.26
C GLN A 347 -17.38 21.68 4.40
N GLY A 348 -16.33 21.84 3.57
CA GLY A 348 -15.45 23.00 3.55
C GLY A 348 -14.34 22.98 4.61
N LEU A 349 -14.10 21.84 5.26
CA LEU A 349 -12.98 21.69 6.20
C LEU A 349 -11.66 21.60 5.45
N GLY A 350 -10.64 22.31 5.95
CA GLY A 350 -9.30 22.32 5.36
C GLY A 350 -8.45 21.11 5.76
N ILE A 351 -7.30 20.93 5.08
CA ILE A 351 -6.33 19.85 5.29
C ILE A 351 -5.99 19.64 6.78
N ASN A 352 -5.69 20.72 7.51
CA ASN A 352 -5.33 20.62 8.92
C ASN A 352 -6.45 20.04 9.78
N ALA A 353 -7.71 20.39 9.50
CA ALA A 353 -8.86 19.87 10.23
C ALA A 353 -9.05 18.37 9.95
N ILE A 354 -8.91 17.95 8.69
CA ILE A 354 -8.98 16.54 8.28
C ILE A 354 -7.89 15.72 8.98
N LEU A 355 -6.62 16.11 8.80
CA LEU A 355 -5.51 15.32 9.30
C LEU A 355 -5.41 15.30 10.82
N SER A 356 -5.70 16.41 11.51
CA SER A 356 -5.68 16.43 12.98
C SER A 356 -6.84 15.67 13.63
N PHE A 357 -7.94 15.45 12.90
CA PHE A 357 -9.03 14.59 13.35
C PHE A 357 -8.59 13.13 13.43
N TYR A 358 -7.94 12.62 12.36
CA TYR A 358 -7.52 11.22 12.24
C TYR A 358 -6.18 10.90 12.91
N TYR A 359 -5.25 11.86 12.94
CA TYR A 359 -3.89 11.68 13.48
C TYR A 359 -3.67 12.63 14.66
N ARG A 360 -4.30 12.31 15.79
CA ARG A 360 -4.35 13.22 16.95
C ARG A 360 -2.96 13.50 17.50
N GLY A 361 -2.65 14.79 17.63
CA GLY A 361 -1.35 15.27 18.14
C GLY A 361 -0.23 15.28 17.10
N ALA A 362 -0.45 14.74 15.89
CA ALA A 362 0.48 14.92 14.79
C ALA A 362 0.43 16.37 14.27
N MET A 363 1.56 16.87 13.78
CA MET A 363 1.71 18.21 13.22
C MET A 363 2.22 18.11 11.79
N LEU A 364 1.83 19.06 10.94
CA LEU A 364 2.43 19.17 9.61
C LEU A 364 3.85 19.74 9.72
N SER A 365 4.77 19.14 8.99
CA SER A 365 6.16 19.56 8.83
C SER A 365 6.56 19.49 7.36
N LYS A 366 7.62 20.21 7.00
CA LYS A 366 8.23 20.14 5.65
C LYS A 366 9.60 19.49 5.73
N ILE A 367 9.85 18.49 4.89
CA ILE A 367 11.12 17.75 4.77
C ILE A 367 11.92 18.13 3.54
#